data_AF-A0A932DWY9-F1
#
_entry.id   AF-A0A932DWY9-F1
#
_cell.length_a   1.000
_cell.length_b   1.000
_cell.length_c   1.000
_cell.angle_alpha   90.00
_cell.angle_beta   90.00
_cell.angle_gamma   90.00
#
_symmetry.space_group_name_H-M   'P 1'
#
loop_
_entity.id
_entity.type
_entity.pdbx_description
1 polymer ?
#
loop_
_entity_poly.entity_id
_entity_poly.type
_entity_poly.pdbx_seq_one_letter_code
_entity_poly.pdbx_strand_id
1 'polypeptide(L)' 'MDASTKRGCACPHHLVPAVLITLLGLLFLLGNLNVLSVTVVDIGWPILVIIGGLTKLMERRCRCC' A
#
# COMPACT_ATOMS: atom_id res chain seq x y z
N MET A 1 -26.27 -3.92 -26.37
CA MET A 1 -25.48 -2.70 -26.06
C MET A 1 -25.31 -2.72 -24.56
N ASP A 2 -24.30 -3.43 -24.08
CA ASP A 2 -24.22 -3.78 -22.66
C ASP A 2 -22.88 -3.29 -22.16
N ALA A 3 -22.81 -1.96 -21.99
CA ALA A 3 -21.69 -1.28 -21.37
C ALA A 3 -21.67 -1.67 -19.87
N SER A 4 -21.08 -2.83 -19.58
CA SER A 4 -20.79 -3.30 -18.23
C SER A 4 -19.81 -2.34 -17.58
N THR A 5 -20.36 -1.27 -17.01
CA THR A 5 -19.65 -0.28 -16.22
C THR A 5 -19.27 -0.97 -14.93
N LYS A 6 -18.03 -1.48 -14.83
CA LYS A 6 -17.46 -1.92 -13.55
C LYS A 6 -17.50 -0.72 -12.61
N ARG A 7 -18.51 -0.66 -11.73
CA ARG A 7 -18.56 0.33 -10.66
C ARG A 7 -17.36 0.03 -9.77
N GLY A 8 -16.31 0.85 -9.84
CA GLY A 8 -15.13 0.71 -8.98
C GLY A 8 -15.60 0.66 -7.53
N CYS A 9 -15.17 -0.36 -6.78
CA CYS A 9 -15.50 -0.42 -5.36
C CYS A 9 -14.70 0.66 -4.63
N ALA A 10 -15.39 1.59 -3.97
CA ALA A 10 -14.78 2.59 -3.09
C ALA A 10 -14.39 2.02 -1.72
N CYS A 11 -14.40 0.70 -1.56
CA CYS A 11 -14.05 0.05 -0.31
C CYS A 11 -12.54 0.21 -0.03
N PRO A 12 -12.15 0.44 1.25
CA PRO A 12 -10.77 0.70 1.62
C PRO A 12 -9.81 -0.44 1.21
N HIS A 13 -10.31 -1.68 1.10
CA HIS A 13 -9.58 -2.84 0.56
C HIS A 13 -8.91 -2.60 -0.81
N HIS A 14 -9.49 -1.80 -1.72
CA HIS A 14 -8.84 -1.52 -3.01
C HIS A 14 -7.93 -0.29 -2.97
N LEU A 15 -8.18 0.64 -2.04
CA LEU A 15 -7.40 1.87 -1.91
C LEU A 15 -6.11 1.63 -1.10
N VAL A 16 -6.18 0.81 -0.07
CA VAL A 16 -5.04 0.42 0.77
C VAL A 16 -3.86 -0.14 -0.04
N PRO A 17 -4.01 -1.13 -0.94
CA PRO A 17 -2.87 -1.66 -1.69
C PRO A 17 -2.25 -0.61 -2.63
N ALA A 18 -3.08 0.23 -3.27
CA ALA A 18 -2.58 1.30 -4.13
C ALA A 18 -1.79 2.35 -3.32
N VAL A 19 -2.29 2.75 -2.15
CA VAL A 19 -1.59 3.68 -1.25
C VAL A 19 -0.30 3.05 -0.71
N LEU A 20 -0.34 1.77 -0.32
CA LEU A 20 0.83 1.07 0.21
C LEU A 20 1.95 0.98 -0.83
N ILE A 21 1.62 0.58 -2.06
CA ILE A 21 2.58 0.52 -3.18
C ILE A 21 3.16 1.90 -3.46
N THR A 22 2.32 2.93 -3.45
CA THR A 22 2.75 4.32 -3.69
C THR A 22 3.72 4.80 -2.62
N LEU A 23 3.40 4.55 -1.33
CA LEU A 23 4.28 4.91 -0.21
C LEU A 23 5.61 4.16 -0.25
N LEU A 24 5.60 2.86 -0.57
CA LEU A 24 6.81 2.06 -0.71
C LEU A 24 7.71 2.58 -1.84
N GLY A 25 7.14 2.88 -3.01
CA GLY A 25 7.87 3.45 -4.14
C GLY A 25 8.47 4.82 -3.82
N LEU A 26 7.70 5.68 -3.15
CA LEU A 26 8.17 7.01 -2.75
C LEU A 26 9.32 6.92 -1.74
N LEU A 27 9.23 6.03 -0.75
CA LEU A 27 10.29 5.81 0.23
C LEU A 27 11.58 5.32 -0.42
N PHE A 28 11.49 4.39 -1.38
CA PHE A 28 12.64 3.90 -2.15
C PHE A 28 13.29 5.00 -2.99
N LEU A 29 12.47 5.85 -3.63
CA LEU A 29 12.95 6.95 -4.45
C LEU A 29 13.69 7.99 -3.60
N LEU A 30 13.13 8.37 -2.45
CA LEU A 30 13.78 9.32 -1.54
C LEU A 30 15.04 8.75 -0.87
N GLY A 31 15.06 7.44 -0.59
CA GLY A 31 16.27 6.74 -0.14
C GLY A 31 17.37 6.75 -1.21
N ASN A 32 17.02 6.53 -2.48
CA ASN A 32 17.96 6.62 -3.61
C ASN A 32 18.49 8.04 -3.84
N LEU A 33 17.67 9.06 -3.61
CA LEU A 33 18.08 10.47 -3.69
C LEU A 33 18.96 10.90 -2.49
N ASN A 34 19.26 9.99 -1.55
CA ASN A 34 19.98 10.26 -0.30
C ASN A 34 19.33 11.37 0.56
N VAL A 35 18.05 11.64 0.35
CA VAL A 35 17.29 12.67 1.09
C VAL A 35 16.83 12.10 2.45
N LEU A 36 16.67 10.77 2.53
CA LEU A 36 16.43 10.06 3.78
C LEU A 36 17.73 9.45 4.31
N SER A 37 18.03 9.73 5.59
CA SER A 37 19.15 9.10 6.30
C SER A 37 19.02 7.57 6.30
N VAL A 38 20.13 6.87 6.09
CA VAL A 38 20.21 5.41 5.97
C VAL A 38 19.52 4.72 7.15
N THR A 39 19.67 5.27 8.37
CA THR A 39 19.03 4.77 9.59
C THR A 39 17.50 4.79 9.54
N VAL A 40 16.91 5.79 8.88
CA VAL A 40 15.45 5.91 8.75
C VAL A 40 14.91 4.88 7.78
N VAL A 41 15.65 4.59 6.69
CA VAL A 41 15.27 3.55 5.73
C VAL A 41 15.36 2.17 6.36
N ASP A 42 16.45 1.90 7.09
CA ASP A 42 16.74 0.60 7.72
C ASP A 42 15.69 0.22 8.81
N ILE A 43 15.22 1.21 9.59
CA ILE A 43 14.19 1.00 10.62
C ILE A 43 12.77 1.15 10.04
N GLY A 44 12.56 2.07 9.10
CA GLY A 44 11.23 2.35 8.53
C GLY A 44 10.69 1.20 7.69
N TRP A 45 11.54 0.51 6.94
CA TRP A 45 11.18 -0.65 6.13
C TRP A 45 10.50 -1.78 6.92
N PRO A 46 11.13 -2.33 7.98
CA PRO A 46 10.53 -3.39 8.77
C PRO A 46 9.20 -2.96 9.40
N ILE A 47 9.06 -1.72 9.85
CA ILE A 47 7.80 -1.20 10.40
C ILE A 47 6.69 -1.20 9.34
N LEU A 48 6.97 -0.72 8.12
CA LEU A 48 5.99 -0.72 7.02
C LEU A 48 5.58 -2.12 6.59
N VAL A 49 6.53 -3.06 6.53
CA VAL A 49 6.23 -4.47 6.22
C VAL A 49 5.34 -5.09 7.30
N ILE A 50 5.60 -4.79 8.58
CA ILE A 50 4.78 -5.27 9.71
C ILE A 50 3.35 -4.71 9.60
N ILE A 51 3.19 -3.40 9.37
CA ILE A 51 1.86 -2.77 9.21
C ILE A 51 1.14 -3.34 7.98
N GLY A 52 1.84 -3.50 6.85
CA GLY A 52 1.29 -4.11 5.63
C GLY A 52 0.83 -5.56 5.86
N GLY A 53 1.63 -6.35 6.59
CA GLY A 53 1.25 -7.70 7.00
C GLY A 53 0.04 -7.73 7.92
N LEU A 54 0.01 -6.88 8.94
CA LEU A 54 -1.10 -6.74 9.89
C LEU A 54 -2.40 -6.35 9.20
N THR A 55 -2.36 -5.36 8.30
CA THR A 55 -3.53 -4.93 7.53
C THR A 55 -4.07 -6.05 6.63
N LYS A 56 -3.19 -6.81 5.98
CA LYS A 56 -3.55 -8.04 5.24
C LYS A 56 -4.16 -9.14 6.10
N LEU A 57 -3.65 -9.34 7.32
CA LEU A 57 -4.20 -10.33 8.26
C LEU A 57 -5.56 -9.91 8.82
N MET A 58 -5.74 -8.61 9.05
CA MET A 58 -7.00 -8.02 9.54
C MET A 58 -8.03 -7.79 8.42
N GLU A 59 -7.63 -7.97 7.17
CA GLU A 59 -8.49 -7.82 6.00
C GLU A 59 -9.59 -8.89 6.02
N ARG A 60 -10.75 -8.54 6.59
CA ARG A 60 -11.95 -9.35 6.45
C ARG A 60 -12.28 -9.43 4.96
N ARG A 61 -12.41 -10.65 4.44
CA ARG A 61 -12.73 -10.96 3.04
C ARG A 61 -13.95 -10.14 2.59
N CYS A 62 -13.71 -9.01 1.95
CA CYS A 62 -14.76 -8.15 1.42
C CYS A 62 -15.39 -8.88 0.23
N ARG A 63 -16.72 -8.90 0.11
CA ARG A 63 -17.43 -9.60 -1.00
C ARG A 63 -17.37 -8.85 -2.34
N CYS A 64 -16.49 -7.87 -2.44
CA CYS A 64 -16.35 -6.98 -3.60
C CYS A 64 -15.43 -7.56 -4.68
N CYS A 65 -14.87 -8.75 -4.43
CA CYS A 65 -14.06 -9.56 -5.33
C CYS A 65 -14.70 -10.94 -5.52
#